data_AF-A0A086MR60-F1
#
_entry.id   AF-A0A086MR60-F1
#
_cell.length_a   1.000
_cell.length_b   1.000
_cell.length_c   1.000
_cell.angle_alpha   90.00
_cell.angle_beta   90.00
_cell.angle_gamma   90.00
#
_symmetry.space_group_name_H-M   'P 1'
#
loop_
_entity.id
_entity.type
_entity.pdbx_description
1 polymer ?
#
loop_
_entity_poly.entity_id
_entity_poly.type
_entity_poly.pdbx_seq_one_letter_code
_entity_poly.pdbx_strand_id
1 'polypeptide(L)'
;MTSAADSRLVARREAEALLGYAPGSLKVTMQQQRGRWPTPVACRVQGRALLYDLEELRAVAARGGDVRSQRPAGADADGLVTCLSCGRRFRSLGPHLARAHRMTAAEYRAEHRLSATTALMATDVRAALSQARTSAMADDPELVARMRSATPPLQELARRSAEARLGTDDLPAVRAARAAAARTTLPAARQARRDAFEAQARAAGYASVAAAIEATRHLSSRAAAARIGVGASTVKRWRRRS
;
A
#
# COMPACT_ATOMS: atom_id res chain seq x y z
N MET A 1 -2.01 -3.46 -48.25
CA MET A 1 -3.28 -2.72 -48.21
C MET A 1 -3.91 -2.95 -46.85
N THR A 2 -3.51 -2.15 -45.87
CA THR A 2 -4.11 -2.14 -44.54
C THR A 2 -5.55 -1.66 -44.69
N SER A 3 -6.52 -2.52 -44.42
CA SER A 3 -7.93 -2.17 -44.36
C SER A 3 -8.06 -0.89 -43.54
N ALA A 4 -8.61 0.17 -44.14
CA ALA A 4 -9.07 1.35 -43.42
C ALA A 4 -10.21 0.87 -42.52
N ALA A 5 -9.84 0.29 -41.37
CA ALA A 5 -10.78 -0.05 -40.34
C ALA A 5 -11.49 1.26 -39.98
N ASP A 6 -12.82 1.26 -40.16
CA ASP A 6 -13.68 2.40 -39.89
C ASP A 6 -13.35 2.94 -38.49
N SER A 7 -12.59 4.04 -38.47
CA SER A 7 -12.17 4.68 -37.23
C SER A 7 -13.42 5.24 -36.58
N ARG A 8 -13.90 4.56 -35.54
CA ARG A 8 -15.08 4.98 -34.81
C ARG A 8 -14.70 6.14 -33.89
N LEU A 9 -15.16 7.34 -34.25
CA LEU A 9 -15.04 8.51 -33.40
C LEU A 9 -16.04 8.43 -32.24
N VAL A 10 -15.54 8.60 -31.01
CA VAL A 10 -16.37 8.56 -29.80
C VAL A 10 -16.09 9.76 -28.90
N ALA A 11 -17.11 10.24 -28.20
CA ALA A 11 -16.90 11.17 -27.11
C ALA A 11 -16.22 10.46 -25.94
N ARG A 12 -15.41 11.18 -25.15
CA ARG A 12 -14.73 10.61 -23.97
C ARG A 12 -15.67 9.84 -23.03
N ARG A 13 -16.90 10.34 -22.81
CA ARG A 13 -17.90 9.70 -21.94
C ARG A 13 -18.39 8.36 -22.49
N GLU A 14 -18.49 8.23 -23.81
CA GLU A 14 -18.85 6.97 -24.47
C GLU A 14 -17.67 6.00 -24.39
N ALA A 15 -16.46 6.50 -24.62
CA ALA A 15 -15.22 5.74 -24.49
C ALA A 15 -15.05 5.16 -23.08
N GLU A 16 -15.48 5.86 -22.02
CA GLU A 16 -15.42 5.34 -20.64
C GLU A 16 -16.09 3.97 -20.53
N ALA A 17 -17.33 3.83 -21.01
CA ALA A 17 -18.05 2.57 -20.97
C ALA A 17 -17.38 1.49 -21.85
N LEU A 18 -16.95 1.86 -23.05
CA LEU A 18 -16.34 0.95 -24.02
C LEU A 18 -14.96 0.43 -23.57
N LEU A 19 -14.25 1.22 -22.77
CA LEU A 19 -12.94 0.86 -22.23
C LEU A 19 -13.05 0.29 -20.80
N GLY A 20 -14.25 0.22 -20.22
CA GLY A 20 -14.43 -0.28 -18.85
C GLY A 20 -13.96 0.67 -17.75
N TYR A 21 -13.84 1.98 -18.03
CA TYR A 21 -13.65 2.99 -16.99
C TYR A 21 -14.99 3.34 -16.34
N ALA A 22 -14.97 3.59 -15.04
CA ALA A 22 -16.12 4.20 -14.36
C ALA A 22 -16.35 5.64 -14.85
N PRO A 23 -17.61 6.13 -14.79
CA PRO A 23 -17.94 7.49 -15.21
C PRO A 23 -17.00 8.55 -14.60
N GLY A 24 -16.41 9.39 -15.44
CA GLY A 24 -15.46 10.43 -15.06
C GLY A 24 -14.03 9.98 -14.76
N SER A 25 -13.76 8.67 -14.66
CA SER A 25 -12.41 8.17 -14.33
C SER A 25 -11.43 8.37 -15.48
N LEU A 26 -11.86 8.13 -16.72
CA LEU A 26 -11.01 8.31 -17.90
C LEU A 26 -10.55 9.76 -18.03
N LYS A 27 -11.42 10.74 -17.76
CA LYS A 27 -11.06 12.18 -17.74
C LYS A 27 -9.84 12.43 -16.85
N VAL A 28 -9.89 11.93 -15.62
CA VAL A 28 -8.82 12.20 -14.65
C VAL A 28 -7.55 11.47 -15.04
N THR A 29 -7.65 10.21 -15.46
CA THR A 29 -6.50 9.43 -15.96
C THR A 29 -5.80 10.14 -17.12
N MET A 30 -6.57 10.65 -18.09
CA MET A 30 -6.03 11.43 -19.21
C MET A 30 -5.35 12.73 -18.75
N GLN A 31 -5.92 13.43 -17.77
CA GLN A 31 -5.35 14.65 -17.23
C GLN A 31 -4.06 14.43 -16.43
N GLN A 32 -3.91 13.28 -15.79
CA GLN A 32 -2.71 12.91 -15.02
C GLN A 32 -1.60 12.40 -15.92
N GLN A 33 -1.96 11.72 -17.01
CA GLN A 33 -1.02 11.13 -17.96
C GLN A 33 -0.98 11.96 -19.24
N ARG A 34 -0.81 13.29 -19.11
CA ARG A 34 -0.70 14.19 -20.27
C ARG A 34 0.45 13.74 -21.16
N GLY A 35 0.23 13.77 -22.47
CA GLY A 35 1.20 13.31 -23.47
C GLY A 35 1.16 11.80 -23.75
N ARG A 36 0.46 11.00 -22.93
CA ARG A 36 0.25 9.57 -23.21
C ARG A 36 -0.98 9.32 -24.10
N TRP A 37 -2.05 10.08 -23.88
CA TRP A 37 -3.33 9.87 -24.55
C TRP A 37 -3.38 10.64 -25.88
N PRO A 38 -4.05 10.09 -26.91
CA PRO A 38 -4.15 10.75 -28.20
C PRO A 38 -4.87 12.10 -28.08
N THR A 39 -4.48 13.04 -28.94
CA THR A 39 -5.20 14.31 -29.06
C THR A 39 -6.58 14.06 -29.67
N PRO A 40 -7.60 14.86 -29.30
CA PRO A 40 -8.89 14.75 -29.96
C PRO A 40 -8.75 15.02 -31.46
N VAL A 41 -9.34 14.14 -32.28
CA VAL A 41 -9.26 14.22 -33.74
C VAL A 41 -10.35 15.11 -34.34
N ALA A 42 -11.43 15.34 -33.58
CA ALA A 42 -12.51 16.23 -33.98
C ALA A 42 -13.23 16.83 -32.76
N CYS A 43 -14.08 17.81 -33.01
CA CYS A 43 -14.97 18.40 -32.01
C CYS A 43 -16.39 18.41 -32.57
N ARG A 44 -17.35 17.88 -31.80
CA ARG A 44 -18.77 18.01 -32.13
C ARG A 44 -19.24 19.42 -31.82
N VAL A 45 -19.61 20.18 -32.85
CA VAL A 45 -20.08 21.57 -32.75
C VAL A 45 -21.23 21.68 -31.75
N GLN A 46 -22.20 20.77 -31.86
CA GLN A 46 -23.31 20.68 -30.91
C GLN A 46 -22.86 19.94 -29.64
N GLY A 47 -22.81 20.66 -28.52
CA GLY A 47 -22.42 20.11 -27.21
C GLY A 47 -20.92 20.20 -26.87
N ARG A 48 -20.09 20.76 -27.77
CA ARG A 48 -18.64 21.00 -27.56
C ARG A 48 -17.89 19.76 -27.06
N ALA A 49 -18.29 18.59 -27.56
CA ALA A 49 -17.69 17.33 -27.16
C ALA A 49 -16.46 17.03 -28.03
N LEU A 50 -15.30 16.87 -27.38
CA LEU A 50 -14.09 16.37 -28.03
C LEU A 50 -14.27 14.90 -28.40
N LEU A 51 -13.98 14.59 -29.67
CA LEU A 51 -14.08 13.26 -30.25
C LEU A 51 -12.67 12.66 -30.39
N TYR A 52 -12.58 11.38 -30.10
CA TYR A 52 -11.34 10.62 -30.11
C TYR A 52 -11.52 9.38 -30.99
N ASP A 53 -10.43 8.95 -31.61
CA ASP A 53 -10.37 7.64 -32.25
C ASP A 53 -10.44 6.55 -31.17
N LEU A 54 -11.45 5.67 -31.26
CA LEU A 54 -11.65 4.61 -30.27
C LEU A 54 -10.52 3.58 -30.26
N GLU A 55 -9.95 3.24 -31.42
CA GLU A 55 -8.89 2.25 -31.53
C GLU A 55 -7.58 2.80 -30.95
N GLU A 56 -7.26 4.07 -31.19
CA GLU A 56 -6.12 4.72 -30.53
C GLU A 56 -6.30 4.75 -29.00
N LEU A 57 -7.51 5.07 -28.52
CA LEU A 57 -7.81 5.03 -27.09
C LEU A 57 -7.66 3.62 -26.50
N ARG A 58 -8.13 2.59 -27.21
CA ARG A 58 -7.96 1.17 -26.82
C ARG A 58 -6.49 0.79 -26.77
N ALA A 59 -5.73 1.15 -27.81
CA ALA A 59 -4.31 0.84 -27.91
C ALA A 59 -3.50 1.50 -26.77
N VAL A 60 -3.83 2.74 -26.38
CA VAL A 60 -3.18 3.40 -25.25
C VAL A 60 -3.61 2.78 -23.92
N ALA A 61 -4.90 2.48 -23.74
CA ALA A 61 -5.41 1.85 -22.52
C ALA A 61 -4.80 0.45 -22.29
N ALA A 62 -4.68 -0.35 -23.35
CA ALA A 62 -4.14 -1.72 -23.31
C ALA A 62 -2.64 -1.76 -22.98
N ARG A 63 -1.85 -0.78 -23.42
CA ARG A 63 -0.39 -0.73 -23.18
C ARG A 63 -0.01 -0.65 -21.69
N GLY A 64 -0.95 -0.26 -20.82
CA GLY A 64 -0.64 -0.06 -19.40
C GLY A 64 0.34 1.10 -19.17
N GLY A 65 0.27 1.76 -18.01
CA GLY A 65 1.23 2.81 -17.68
C GLY A 65 2.56 2.21 -17.25
N ASP A 66 3.63 2.63 -17.94
CA ASP A 66 5.04 2.41 -17.56
C ASP A 66 5.47 3.27 -16.35
N VAL A 67 4.55 3.52 -15.42
CA VAL A 67 4.91 4.16 -14.17
C VAL A 67 5.66 3.11 -13.35
N ARG A 68 7.01 3.12 -13.47
CA ARG A 68 7.99 2.43 -12.64
C ARG A 68 7.96 2.92 -11.18
N SER A 69 6.78 3.16 -10.60
CA SER A 69 6.64 3.30 -9.16
C SER A 69 6.31 1.92 -8.61
N GLN A 70 6.97 1.55 -7.53
CA GLN A 70 6.75 0.33 -6.77
C GLN A 70 5.25 0.09 -6.59
N ARG A 71 4.64 -0.75 -7.44
CA ARG A 71 3.18 -0.92 -7.48
C ARG A 71 2.74 -1.55 -6.15
N PRO A 72 1.92 -0.87 -5.35
CA PRO A 72 1.28 -1.53 -4.23
C PRO A 72 0.29 -2.55 -4.81
N ALA A 73 0.23 -3.73 -4.22
CA ALA A 73 -0.71 -4.77 -4.62
C ALA A 73 -2.14 -4.21 -4.78
N GLY A 74 -2.73 -4.41 -5.97
CA GLY A 74 -4.14 -4.12 -6.26
C GLY A 74 -4.45 -2.97 -7.23
N ALA A 75 -3.46 -2.22 -7.74
CA ALA A 75 -3.70 -1.20 -8.78
C ALA A 75 -3.28 -1.70 -10.18
N ASP A 76 -4.12 -1.43 -11.17
CA ASP A 76 -3.90 -1.70 -12.58
C ASP A 76 -2.81 -0.80 -13.17
N ALA A 77 -2.38 -1.11 -14.38
CA ALA A 77 -1.28 -0.40 -15.02
C ALA A 77 -1.57 1.09 -15.26
N ASP A 78 -2.83 1.49 -15.35
CA ASP A 78 -3.24 2.89 -15.45
C ASP A 78 -3.39 3.60 -14.08
N GLY A 79 -3.07 2.90 -12.99
CA GLY A 79 -3.14 3.39 -11.61
C GLY A 79 -4.51 3.25 -10.95
N LEU A 80 -5.52 2.76 -11.67
CA LEU A 80 -6.87 2.52 -11.15
C LEU A 80 -6.97 1.16 -10.46
N VAL A 81 -8.13 0.87 -9.87
CA VAL A 81 -8.44 -0.44 -9.29
C VAL A 81 -9.64 -1.04 -10.01
N THR A 82 -9.47 -2.24 -10.57
CA THR A 82 -10.55 -3.02 -11.16
C THR A 82 -11.43 -3.66 -10.10
N CYS A 83 -12.75 -3.50 -10.23
CA CYS A 83 -13.72 -4.28 -9.49
C CYS A 83 -13.79 -5.69 -10.08
N LEU A 84 -13.50 -6.70 -9.29
CA LEU A 84 -13.48 -8.12 -9.68
C LEU A 84 -14.89 -8.67 -9.90
N SER A 85 -15.93 -8.05 -9.33
CA SER A 85 -17.32 -8.45 -9.55
C SER A 85 -17.90 -7.95 -10.88
N CYS A 86 -17.45 -6.80 -11.41
CA CYS A 86 -18.03 -6.21 -12.63
C CYS A 86 -17.01 -5.82 -13.72
N GLY A 87 -15.71 -6.02 -13.49
CA GLY A 87 -14.63 -5.72 -14.44
C GLY A 87 -14.37 -4.22 -14.69
N ARG A 88 -15.11 -3.31 -14.05
CA ARG A 88 -14.95 -1.87 -14.24
C ARG A 88 -13.81 -1.31 -13.39
N ARG A 89 -13.14 -0.27 -13.90
CA ARG A 89 -12.00 0.40 -13.26
C ARG A 89 -12.41 1.68 -12.54
N PHE A 90 -11.96 1.84 -11.31
CA PHE A 90 -12.32 2.95 -10.42
C PHE A 90 -11.10 3.54 -9.73
N ARG A 91 -11.24 4.81 -9.31
CA ARG A 91 -10.28 5.45 -8.41
C ARG A 91 -10.45 5.03 -6.94
N SER A 92 -11.66 4.65 -6.55
CA SER A 92 -11.98 4.10 -5.23
C SER A 92 -13.16 3.16 -5.38
N LEU A 93 -13.00 1.91 -4.93
CA LEU A 93 -14.08 0.94 -4.95
C LEU A 93 -15.09 1.18 -3.83
N GLY A 94 -14.73 1.83 -2.71
CA GLY A 94 -15.61 1.97 -1.54
C GLY A 94 -17.04 2.45 -1.88
N PRO A 95 -17.20 3.63 -2.50
CA PRO A 95 -18.51 4.12 -2.92
C PRO A 95 -19.20 3.24 -3.97
N HIS A 96 -18.42 2.59 -4.84
CA HIS A 96 -18.94 1.69 -5.87
C HIS A 96 -19.50 0.40 -5.26
N LEU A 97 -18.77 -0.24 -4.35
CA LEU A 97 -19.18 -1.45 -3.65
C LEU A 97 -20.51 -1.22 -2.90
N ALA A 98 -20.62 -0.10 -2.20
CA ALA A 98 -21.85 0.25 -1.47
C ALA A 98 -23.06 0.40 -2.40
N ARG A 99 -22.89 1.05 -3.56
CA ARG A 99 -24.01 1.39 -4.46
C ARG A 99 -24.38 0.28 -5.44
N ALA A 100 -23.39 -0.36 -6.03
CA ALA A 100 -23.59 -1.33 -7.11
C ALA A 100 -23.66 -2.78 -6.60
N HIS A 101 -22.92 -3.08 -5.54
CA HIS A 101 -22.78 -4.45 -5.02
C HIS A 101 -23.37 -4.62 -3.61
N ARG A 102 -23.87 -3.54 -2.99
CA ARG A 102 -24.45 -3.51 -1.63
C ARG A 102 -23.58 -4.24 -0.60
N MET A 103 -22.26 -4.11 -0.73
CA MET A 103 -21.28 -4.79 0.11
C MET A 103 -20.27 -3.80 0.68
N THR A 104 -19.73 -4.16 1.83
CA THR A 104 -18.62 -3.49 2.48
C THR A 104 -17.29 -3.89 1.84
N ALA A 105 -16.25 -3.10 2.12
CA ALA A 105 -14.89 -3.43 1.72
C ALA A 105 -14.34 -4.70 2.38
N ALA A 106 -14.88 -5.12 3.53
CA ALA A 106 -14.47 -6.35 4.22
C ALA A 106 -15.07 -7.57 3.51
N GLU A 107 -16.38 -7.54 3.25
CA GLU A 107 -17.10 -8.58 2.51
C GLU A 107 -16.51 -8.79 1.13
N TYR A 108 -16.27 -7.72 0.37
CA TYR A 108 -15.66 -7.79 -0.96
C TYR A 108 -14.29 -8.47 -0.94
N ARG A 109 -13.45 -8.19 0.06
CA ARG A 109 -12.14 -8.84 0.18
C ARG A 109 -12.28 -10.33 0.53
N ALA A 110 -13.21 -10.68 1.40
CA ALA A 110 -13.47 -12.07 1.74
C ALA A 110 -13.95 -12.86 0.51
N GLU A 111 -14.94 -12.32 -0.21
CA GLU A 111 -15.51 -12.91 -1.44
C GLU A 111 -14.42 -13.18 -2.50
N HIS A 112 -13.54 -12.21 -2.73
CA HIS A 112 -12.48 -12.30 -3.74
C HIS A 112 -11.14 -12.83 -3.21
N ARG A 113 -11.10 -13.36 -1.98
CA ARG A 113 -9.88 -13.88 -1.33
C ARG A 113 -8.70 -12.90 -1.38
N LEU A 114 -9.00 -11.63 -1.16
CA LEU A 114 -8.01 -10.56 -1.08
C LEU A 114 -7.50 -10.44 0.36
N SER A 115 -6.25 -10.00 0.53
CA SER A 115 -5.74 -9.70 1.87
C SER A 115 -6.54 -8.56 2.51
N ALA A 116 -6.69 -8.56 3.84
CA ALA A 116 -7.30 -7.46 4.57
C ALA A 116 -6.66 -6.08 4.27
N THR A 117 -5.37 -6.07 3.93
CA THR A 117 -4.59 -4.88 3.59
C THR A 117 -4.63 -4.51 2.10
N THR A 118 -5.31 -5.30 1.26
CA THR A 118 -5.41 -5.03 -0.18
C THR A 118 -6.08 -3.68 -0.37
N ALA A 119 -5.40 -2.81 -1.12
CA ALA A 119 -5.89 -1.47 -1.38
C ALA A 119 -7.05 -1.53 -2.38
N LEU A 120 -8.18 -0.91 -2.01
CA LEU A 120 -9.36 -0.78 -2.86
C LEU A 120 -9.47 0.63 -3.43
N MET A 121 -8.33 1.31 -3.57
CA MET A 121 -8.20 2.69 -4.02
C MET A 121 -6.94 2.85 -4.86
N ALA A 122 -7.04 3.69 -5.88
CA ALA A 122 -5.95 4.07 -6.75
C ALA A 122 -4.78 4.66 -5.95
N THR A 123 -3.56 4.44 -6.44
CA THR A 123 -2.32 4.80 -5.73
C THR A 123 -2.18 6.30 -5.51
N ASP A 124 -2.56 7.09 -6.51
CA ASP A 124 -2.57 8.55 -6.45
C ASP A 124 -3.58 9.10 -5.44
N VAL A 125 -4.78 8.50 -5.35
CA VAL A 125 -5.78 8.86 -4.35
C VAL A 125 -5.25 8.57 -2.94
N ARG A 126 -4.60 7.42 -2.76
CA ARG A 126 -3.96 7.08 -1.47
C ARG A 126 -2.86 8.06 -1.11
N ALA A 127 -2.01 8.42 -2.07
CA ALA A 127 -0.95 9.40 -1.85
C ALA A 127 -1.52 10.78 -1.49
N ALA A 128 -2.52 11.26 -2.22
CA ALA A 128 -3.18 12.53 -1.96
C ALA A 128 -3.86 12.56 -0.57
N LEU A 129 -4.56 11.48 -0.19
CA LEU A 129 -5.16 11.38 1.15
C LEU A 129 -4.12 11.34 2.26
N SER A 130 -3.00 10.63 2.03
CA SER A 130 -1.90 10.59 2.99
C SER A 130 -1.31 11.99 3.17
N GLN A 131 -1.03 12.70 2.07
CA GLN A 131 -0.49 14.04 2.11
C GLN A 131 -1.44 15.01 2.79
N ALA A 132 -2.73 15.00 2.43
CA ALA A 132 -3.75 15.85 3.05
C ALA A 132 -3.85 15.60 4.57
N ARG A 133 -3.76 14.33 5.00
CA ARG A 133 -3.73 13.99 6.42
C ARG A 133 -2.48 14.50 7.12
N THR A 134 -1.31 14.34 6.50
CA THR A 134 -0.04 14.85 7.04
C THR A 134 -0.07 16.37 7.17
N SER A 135 -0.55 17.08 6.15
CA SER A 135 -0.73 18.54 6.19
C SER A 135 -1.69 18.95 7.29
N ALA A 136 -2.88 18.33 7.37
CA ALA A 136 -3.85 18.64 8.42
C ALA A 136 -3.30 18.41 9.85
N MET A 137 -2.46 17.38 10.04
CA MET A 137 -1.80 17.14 11.33
C MET A 137 -0.67 18.14 11.64
N ALA A 138 -0.05 18.71 10.61
CA ALA A 138 0.96 19.75 10.77
C ALA A 138 0.30 21.11 11.07
N ASP A 139 -0.82 21.40 10.41
CA ASP A 139 -1.56 22.66 10.54
C ASP A 139 -2.34 22.75 11.86
N ASP A 140 -2.80 21.62 12.40
CA ASP A 140 -3.55 21.55 13.67
C ASP A 140 -2.90 20.52 14.64
N PRO A 141 -2.00 20.97 15.54
CA PRO A 141 -1.45 20.11 16.59
C PRO A 141 -2.50 19.58 17.58
N GLU A 142 -3.60 20.30 17.81
CA GLU A 142 -4.68 19.84 18.68
C GLU A 142 -5.44 18.67 18.04
N LEU A 143 -5.55 18.62 16.71
CA LEU A 143 -6.06 17.44 16.01
C LEU A 143 -5.28 16.19 16.40
N VAL A 144 -3.95 16.28 16.46
CA VAL A 144 -3.11 15.15 16.87
C VAL A 144 -3.39 14.75 18.32
N ALA A 145 -3.56 15.71 19.22
CA ALA A 145 -3.92 15.45 20.61
C ALA A 145 -5.29 14.76 20.73
N ARG A 146 -6.32 15.26 20.02
CA ARG A 146 -7.67 14.66 19.96
C ARG A 146 -7.63 13.25 19.38
N MET A 147 -6.84 13.03 18.33
CA MET A 147 -6.68 11.70 17.75
C MET A 147 -6.03 10.73 18.73
N ARG A 148 -5.00 11.17 19.46
CA ARG A 148 -4.33 10.36 20.48
C ARG A 148 -5.25 10.02 21.64
N SER A 149 -6.06 10.97 22.11
CA SER A 149 -7.01 10.72 23.21
C SER A 149 -8.15 9.79 22.78
N ALA A 150 -8.58 9.86 21.52
CA ALA A 150 -9.57 8.95 20.95
C ALA A 150 -9.01 7.57 20.54
N THR A 151 -7.69 7.38 20.59
CA THR A 151 -7.06 6.12 20.18
C THR A 151 -7.31 5.04 21.23
N PRO A 152 -7.91 3.89 20.86
CA PRO A 152 -8.10 2.78 21.79
C PRO A 152 -6.76 2.28 22.36
N PRO A 153 -6.76 1.60 23.52
CA PRO A 153 -5.57 0.97 24.06
C PRO A 153 -4.87 0.07 23.04
N LEU A 154 -3.53 0.02 23.08
CA LEU A 154 -2.73 -0.76 22.11
C LEU A 154 -3.16 -2.24 22.02
N GLN A 155 -3.57 -2.82 23.14
CA GLN A 155 -4.06 -4.21 23.19
C GLN A 155 -5.34 -4.39 22.37
N GLU A 156 -6.26 -3.43 22.45
CA GLU A 156 -7.51 -3.43 21.68
C GLU A 156 -7.24 -3.21 20.18
N LEU A 157 -6.33 -2.30 19.84
CA LEU A 157 -5.89 -2.13 18.45
C LEU A 157 -5.25 -3.42 17.90
N ALA A 158 -4.42 -4.10 18.69
CA ALA A 158 -3.82 -5.37 18.32
C ALA A 158 -4.87 -6.46 18.10
N ARG A 159 -5.86 -6.56 19.01
CA ARG A 159 -6.99 -7.49 18.89
C ARG A 159 -7.79 -7.22 17.60
N ARG A 160 -8.24 -5.98 17.38
CA ARG A 160 -8.97 -5.60 16.15
C ARG A 160 -8.18 -5.87 14.88
N SER A 161 -6.87 -5.62 14.91
CA SER A 161 -6.00 -5.88 13.77
C SER A 161 -5.82 -7.37 13.49
N ALA A 162 -5.76 -8.20 14.53
CA ALA A 162 -5.75 -9.66 14.40
C ALA A 162 -7.09 -10.16 13.85
N GLU A 163 -8.20 -9.65 14.38
CA GLU A 163 -9.56 -9.99 13.94
C GLU A 163 -9.81 -9.65 12.48
N ALA A 164 -9.44 -8.45 12.03
CA ALA A 164 -9.57 -8.04 10.63
C ALA A 164 -8.74 -8.91 9.67
N ARG A 165 -7.75 -9.64 10.19
CA ARG A 165 -6.88 -10.55 9.45
C ARG A 165 -7.36 -12.01 9.49
N LEU A 166 -8.23 -12.36 10.44
CA LEU A 166 -8.86 -13.67 10.50
C LEU A 166 -9.54 -13.98 9.16
N GLY A 167 -9.28 -15.18 8.62
CA GLY A 167 -9.81 -15.62 7.33
C GLY A 167 -8.95 -15.28 6.11
N THR A 168 -7.98 -14.35 6.20
CA THR A 168 -7.07 -14.04 5.08
C THR A 168 -5.61 -14.43 5.34
N ASP A 169 -5.25 -14.69 6.60
CA ASP A 169 -3.87 -14.98 7.01
C ASP A 169 -3.27 -16.24 6.39
N ASP A 170 -4.12 -17.23 6.07
CA ASP A 170 -3.69 -18.50 5.50
C ASP A 170 -3.60 -18.49 3.98
N LEU A 171 -4.02 -17.40 3.32
CA LEU A 171 -3.96 -17.31 1.87
C LEU A 171 -2.50 -17.33 1.39
N PRO A 172 -2.15 -18.18 0.40
CA PRO A 172 -0.77 -18.26 -0.12
C PRO A 172 -0.21 -16.90 -0.55
N ALA A 173 -1.03 -16.06 -1.17
CA ALA A 173 -0.65 -14.71 -1.58
C ALA A 173 -0.27 -13.81 -0.39
N VAL A 174 -1.01 -13.89 0.73
CA VAL A 174 -0.73 -13.13 1.96
C VAL A 174 0.58 -13.62 2.60
N ARG A 175 0.77 -14.93 2.68
CA ARG A 175 2.01 -15.53 3.21
C ARG A 175 3.22 -15.14 2.35
N ALA A 176 3.10 -15.21 1.04
CA ALA A 176 4.15 -14.80 0.09
C ALA A 176 4.49 -13.32 0.22
N ALA A 177 3.48 -12.44 0.29
CA ALA A 177 3.68 -11.00 0.49
C ALA A 177 4.37 -10.68 1.83
N ARG A 178 3.96 -11.36 2.92
CA ARG A 178 4.63 -11.22 4.23
C ARG A 178 6.07 -11.69 4.18
N ALA A 179 6.34 -12.84 3.56
CA ALA A 179 7.69 -13.36 3.41
C ALA A 179 8.58 -12.41 2.59
N ALA A 180 8.05 -11.81 1.51
CA ALA A 180 8.74 -10.81 0.72
C ALA A 180 9.05 -9.54 1.55
N ALA A 181 8.05 -8.98 2.24
CA ALA A 181 8.25 -7.82 3.10
C ALA A 181 9.24 -8.10 4.24
N ALA A 182 9.21 -9.30 4.81
CA ALA A 182 10.14 -9.73 5.84
C ALA A 182 11.58 -9.82 5.30
N ARG A 183 11.79 -10.33 4.07
CA ARG A 183 13.12 -10.35 3.44
C ARG A 183 13.70 -8.94 3.29
N THR A 184 12.87 -7.96 2.95
CA THR A 184 13.31 -6.57 2.80
C THR A 184 13.57 -5.87 4.13
N THR A 185 12.70 -6.06 5.13
CA THR A 185 12.72 -5.26 6.37
C THR A 185 13.51 -5.90 7.52
N LEU A 186 13.55 -7.23 7.61
CA LEU A 186 14.21 -7.92 8.72
C LEU A 186 15.73 -7.69 8.79
N PRO A 187 16.49 -7.60 7.69
CA PRO A 187 17.92 -7.34 7.79
C PRO A 187 18.23 -6.02 8.48
N ALA A 188 17.58 -4.94 8.05
CA ALA A 188 17.74 -3.61 8.65
C ALA A 188 17.31 -3.59 10.12
N ALA A 189 16.15 -4.19 10.46
CA ALA A 189 15.68 -4.27 11.83
C ALA A 189 16.61 -5.11 12.73
N ARG A 190 17.16 -6.22 12.21
CA ARG A 190 18.15 -7.04 12.92
C ARG A 190 19.44 -6.27 13.15
N GLN A 191 19.90 -5.49 12.18
CA GLN A 191 21.09 -4.66 12.30
C GLN A 191 20.89 -3.57 13.35
N ALA A 192 19.82 -2.78 13.24
CA ALA A 192 19.48 -1.74 14.21
C ALA A 192 19.40 -2.29 15.65
N ARG A 193 18.86 -3.50 15.82
CA ARG A 193 18.83 -4.17 17.13
C ARG A 193 20.21 -4.56 17.65
N ARG A 194 21.13 -4.99 16.77
CA ARG A 194 22.53 -5.24 17.16
C ARG A 194 23.21 -3.95 17.56
N ASP A 195 23.05 -2.89 16.75
CA ASP A 195 23.65 -1.58 17.01
C ASP A 195 23.16 -1.00 18.35
N ALA A 196 21.87 -1.17 18.67
CA ALA A 196 21.32 -0.78 19.95
C ALA A 196 21.96 -1.54 21.12
N PHE A 197 22.20 -2.85 20.98
CA PHE A 197 22.91 -3.62 22.02
C PHE A 197 24.38 -3.23 22.13
N GLU A 198 25.06 -2.96 21.02
CA GLU A 198 26.44 -2.42 21.03
C GLU A 198 26.51 -1.06 21.72
N ALA A 199 25.54 -0.17 21.46
CA ALA A 199 25.43 1.10 22.14
C ALA A 199 25.20 0.93 23.66
N GLN A 200 24.33 0.01 24.08
CA GLN A 200 24.10 -0.30 25.49
C GLN A 200 25.35 -0.86 26.18
N ALA A 201 26.06 -1.79 25.53
CA ALA A 201 27.30 -2.35 26.08
C ALA A 201 28.39 -1.27 26.25
N ARG A 202 28.54 -0.37 25.26
CA ARG A 202 29.46 0.77 25.35
C ARG A 202 29.07 1.74 26.46
N ALA A 203 27.79 2.06 26.60
CA ALA A 203 27.29 2.90 27.68
C ALA A 203 27.55 2.29 29.07
N ALA A 204 27.60 0.97 29.17
CA ALA A 204 27.95 0.23 30.38
C ALA A 204 29.47 0.04 30.59
N GLY A 205 30.31 0.65 29.74
CA GLY A 205 31.77 0.65 29.87
C GLY A 205 32.48 -0.54 29.22
N TYR A 206 31.81 -1.31 28.36
CA TYR A 206 32.42 -2.43 27.64
C TYR A 206 32.77 -2.04 26.19
N ALA A 207 33.83 -2.63 25.64
CA ALA A 207 34.26 -2.37 24.26
C ALA A 207 33.24 -2.86 23.20
N SER A 208 32.51 -3.93 23.49
CA SER A 208 31.47 -4.52 22.64
C SER A 208 30.51 -5.38 23.45
N VAL A 209 29.39 -5.81 22.84
CA VAL A 209 28.49 -6.80 23.45
C VAL A 209 29.24 -8.08 23.78
N ALA A 210 30.11 -8.57 22.89
CA ALA A 210 30.88 -9.78 23.13
C ALA A 210 31.81 -9.65 24.35
N ALA A 211 32.51 -8.52 24.47
CA ALA A 211 33.36 -8.23 25.63
C ALA A 211 32.55 -8.14 26.93
N ALA A 212 31.36 -7.53 26.88
CA ALA A 212 30.46 -7.44 28.01
C ALA A 212 29.98 -8.83 28.49
N ILE A 213 29.64 -9.71 27.55
CA ILE A 213 29.19 -11.07 27.84
C ILE A 213 30.32 -11.90 28.47
N GLU A 214 31.55 -11.78 27.98
CA GLU A 214 32.71 -12.50 28.53
C GLU A 214 33.11 -11.96 29.91
N ALA A 215 33.21 -10.64 30.07
CA ALA A 215 33.54 -10.00 31.34
C ALA A 215 32.55 -10.36 32.46
N THR A 216 31.28 -10.63 32.11
CA THR A 216 30.24 -11.00 33.06
C THR A 216 29.97 -12.50 33.12
N ARG A 217 30.79 -13.36 32.50
CA ARG A 217 30.52 -14.80 32.35
C ARG A 217 30.33 -15.53 33.69
N HIS A 218 31.07 -15.11 34.71
CA HIS A 218 30.99 -15.61 36.09
C HIS A 218 29.67 -15.23 36.80
N LEU A 219 28.94 -14.23 36.30
CA LEU A 219 27.65 -13.83 36.83
C LEU A 219 26.50 -14.68 36.27
N SER A 220 25.44 -14.80 37.07
CA SER A 220 24.15 -15.31 36.58
C SER A 220 23.65 -14.44 35.42
N SER A 221 22.86 -15.02 34.49
CA SER A 221 22.38 -14.26 33.33
C SER A 221 21.52 -13.04 33.69
N ARG A 222 20.85 -13.05 34.85
CA ARG A 222 20.07 -11.91 35.35
C ARG A 222 20.97 -10.80 35.89
N ALA A 223 22.02 -11.15 36.63
CA ALA A 223 22.99 -10.18 37.14
C ALA A 223 23.82 -9.56 36.00
N ALA A 224 24.26 -10.37 35.04
CA ALA A 224 24.91 -9.89 33.81
C ALA A 224 23.99 -8.95 33.01
N ALA A 225 22.72 -9.32 32.84
CA ALA A 225 21.73 -8.48 32.17
C ALA A 225 21.54 -7.12 32.85
N ALA A 226 21.39 -7.10 34.18
CA ALA A 226 21.28 -5.86 34.95
C ALA A 226 22.53 -4.99 34.79
N ARG A 227 23.72 -5.59 34.79
CA ARG A 227 25.00 -4.88 34.66
C ARG A 227 25.24 -4.32 33.25
N ILE A 228 24.76 -4.99 32.20
CA ILE A 228 24.95 -4.58 30.80
C ILE A 228 23.79 -3.68 30.31
N GLY A 229 22.64 -3.69 30.99
CA GLY A 229 21.44 -2.98 30.56
C GLY A 229 20.66 -3.68 29.43
N VAL A 230 20.78 -5.01 29.34
CA VAL A 230 20.08 -5.83 28.33
C VAL A 230 19.19 -6.88 28.99
N GLY A 231 18.29 -7.52 28.22
CA GLY A 231 17.46 -8.61 28.75
C GLY A 231 18.24 -9.90 29.07
N ALA A 232 17.87 -10.61 30.14
CA ALA A 232 18.51 -11.87 30.54
C ALA A 232 18.43 -12.98 29.47
N SER A 233 17.35 -13.01 28.68
CA SER A 233 17.21 -13.93 27.54
C SER A 233 18.19 -13.60 26.41
N THR A 234 18.54 -12.33 26.22
CA THR A 234 19.58 -11.90 25.27
C THR A 234 20.94 -12.43 25.73
N VAL A 235 21.32 -12.24 26.99
CA VAL A 235 22.59 -12.76 27.55
C VAL A 235 22.70 -14.27 27.37
N LYS A 236 21.65 -15.03 27.73
CA LYS A 236 21.61 -16.48 27.53
C LYS A 236 21.82 -16.89 26.08
N ARG A 237 21.25 -16.15 25.13
CA ARG A 237 21.36 -16.43 23.70
C ARG A 237 22.78 -16.19 23.18
N TRP A 238 23.45 -15.13 23.65
CA TRP A 238 24.83 -14.84 23.28
C TRP A 238 25.79 -15.90 23.82
N ARG A 239 25.69 -16.28 25.10
CA ARG A 239 26.54 -17.32 25.70
C ARG A 239 26.41 -18.72 25.07
N ARG A 240 25.31 -19.00 24.35
CA ARG A 240 25.13 -20.26 23.61
C ARG A 240 25.74 -20.24 22.21
N ARG A 241 26.14 -19.07 21.73
CA ARG A 241 26.73 -18.86 20.38
C ARG A 241 28.24 -18.64 20.44
N SER A 242 28.73 -18.12 21.55
CA SER A 242 30.14 -17.99 21.94
C SER A 242 30.66 -19.31 22.49
#